data_AF-A0A538M1E6-F1
#
_entry.id   AF-A0A538M1E6-F1
#
_cell.length_a   1.000
_cell.length_b   1.000
_cell.length_c   1.000
_cell.angle_alpha   90.00
_cell.angle_beta   90.00
_cell.angle_gamma   90.00
#
_symmetry.space_group_name_H-M   'P 1'
#
loop_
_entity.id
_entity.type
_entity.pdbx_description
1 polymer ?
#
loop_
_entity_poly.entity_id
_entity_poly.type
_entity_poly.pdbx_seq_one_letter_code
_entity_poly.pdbx_strand_id
1 'polypeptide(L)'
;MVIAAPAIVRLDRGYVAVEGPEAADFLERMLSNEVASLEPGEVRQALLLTPKGRIIAPLRAVRESSDAFLLITERELAEPVSAALLRARFAAK
;
A
#
# COMPACT_ATOMS: atom_id res chain seq x y z
N MET A 1 14.64 -35.15 4.54
CA MET A 1 13.64 -35.12 3.46
C MET A 1 12.62 -34.05 3.81
N VAL A 2 12.49 -32.99 3.00
CA VAL A 2 11.51 -31.92 3.22
C VAL A 2 10.32 -32.18 2.30
N ILE A 3 9.10 -32.02 2.83
CA ILE A 3 7.85 -32.21 2.08
C ILE A 3 7.08 -30.89 2.17
N ALA A 4 6.53 -30.42 1.05
CA ALA A 4 5.63 -29.27 0.98
C ALA A 4 4.22 -29.76 0.60
N ALA A 5 3.19 -29.20 1.25
CA ALA A 5 1.79 -29.47 0.96
C ALA A 5 1.02 -28.15 0.82
N PRO A 6 0.01 -28.06 -0.08
CA PRO A 6 -0.79 -26.86 -0.23
C PRO A 6 -1.65 -26.64 1.02
N ALA A 7 -1.67 -25.40 1.51
CA ALA A 7 -2.61 -24.96 2.53
C ALA A 7 -3.32 -23.70 2.03
N ILE A 8 -4.66 -23.72 2.08
CA ILE A 8 -5.48 -22.54 1.81
C ILE A 8 -5.94 -22.00 3.15
N VAL A 9 -5.49 -20.79 3.48
CA VAL A 9 -5.88 -20.09 4.71
C VAL A 9 -6.38 -18.71 4.35
N ARG A 10 -7.42 -18.25 5.05
CA ARG A 10 -7.82 -16.84 5.01
C ARG A 10 -6.92 -16.09 5.98
N LEU A 11 -6.05 -15.24 5.45
CA LEU A 11 -5.22 -14.37 6.28
C LEU A 11 -6.04 -13.15 6.70
N ASP A 12 -5.90 -12.77 7.97
CA ASP A 12 -6.40 -11.48 8.44
C ASP A 12 -5.44 -10.39 7.94
N ARG A 13 -5.96 -9.44 7.18
CA ARG A 13 -5.18 -8.41 6.47
C ARG A 13 -5.87 -7.07 6.54
N GLY A 14 -5.06 -6.03 6.53
CA GLY A 14 -5.49 -4.66 6.42
C GLY A 14 -5.60 -4.25 4.95
N TYR A 15 -6.66 -3.54 4.60
CA TYR A 15 -6.92 -3.07 3.25
C TYR A 15 -7.23 -1.57 3.29
N VAL A 16 -6.50 -0.78 2.51
CA VAL A 16 -6.70 0.67 2.39
C VAL A 16 -6.81 1.03 0.92
N ALA A 17 -7.99 1.51 0.51
CA ALA A 17 -8.22 1.99 -0.84
C ALA A 17 -7.70 3.43 -1.00
N VAL A 18 -7.07 3.71 -2.13
CA VAL A 18 -6.61 5.04 -2.53
C VAL A 18 -7.08 5.27 -3.96
N GLU A 19 -8.01 6.21 -4.12
CA GLU A 19 -8.73 6.44 -5.37
C GLU A 19 -8.70 7.92 -5.77
N GLY A 20 -8.70 8.16 -7.08
CA GLY A 20 -8.74 9.47 -7.71
C GLY A 20 -7.69 9.63 -8.81
N PRO A 21 -7.82 10.65 -9.67
CA PRO A 21 -6.93 10.86 -10.81
C PRO A 21 -5.47 11.10 -10.41
N GLU A 22 -5.23 11.53 -9.17
CA GLU A 22 -3.90 11.82 -8.62
C GLU A 22 -3.35 10.66 -7.76
N ALA A 23 -4.03 9.51 -7.68
CA ALA A 23 -3.66 8.43 -6.77
C ALA A 23 -2.25 7.89 -7.01
N ALA A 24 -1.84 7.73 -8.28
CA ALA A 24 -0.52 7.25 -8.65
C ALA A 24 0.58 8.22 -8.19
N ASP A 25 0.47 9.50 -8.57
CA ASP A 25 1.44 10.55 -8.20
C ASP A 25 1.50 10.77 -6.69
N PHE A 26 0.35 10.70 -6.01
CA PHE A 26 0.30 10.79 -4.56
C PHE A 26 1.05 9.62 -3.91
N LEU A 27 0.76 8.38 -4.31
CA LEU A 27 1.41 7.20 -3.72
C LEU A 27 2.90 7.11 -4.06
N GLU A 28 3.31 7.54 -5.24
CA GLU A 28 4.73 7.61 -5.65
C GLU A 28 5.56 8.46 -4.69
N ARG A 29 4.96 9.53 -4.15
CA ARG A 29 5.61 10.42 -3.18
C ARG A 29 5.60 9.87 -1.75
N MET A 30 4.67 8.97 -1.44
CA MET A 30 4.45 8.45 -0.08
C MET A 30 5.17 7.13 0.19
N LEU A 31 5.38 6.32 -0.83
CA LEU A 31 5.90 4.96 -0.71
C LEU A 31 7.40 4.90 -1.02
N SER A 32 8.08 3.93 -0.42
CA SER A 32 9.54 3.75 -0.59
C SER A 32 9.97 3.23 -1.97
N ASN A 33 9.02 2.72 -2.76
CA ASN A 33 9.27 2.07 -4.03
C ASN A 33 8.35 2.69 -5.07
N GLU A 34 8.83 2.75 -6.31
CA GLU A 34 8.06 3.24 -7.46
C GLU A 34 6.80 2.39 -7.64
N VAL A 35 5.65 3.04 -7.75
CA VAL A 35 4.32 2.44 -7.93
C VAL A 35 3.53 3.07 -9.06
N ALA A 36 3.90 4.27 -9.51
CA ALA A 36 3.24 4.94 -10.63
C ALA A 36 3.36 4.16 -11.95
N SER A 37 4.41 3.35 -12.12
CA SER A 37 4.62 2.49 -13.30
C SER A 37 3.88 1.16 -13.28
N LEU A 38 3.12 0.85 -12.21
CA LEU A 38 2.33 -0.39 -12.16
C LEU A 38 1.18 -0.34 -13.16
N GLU A 39 1.05 -1.33 -14.03
CA GLU A 39 -0.14 -1.53 -14.85
C GLU A 39 -1.28 -2.15 -14.02
N PRO A 40 -2.57 -1.96 -14.40
CA PRO A 40 -3.68 -2.61 -13.70
C PRO A 40 -3.50 -4.13 -13.58
N GLY A 41 -3.66 -4.66 -12.36
CA GLY A 41 -3.41 -6.04 -12.00
C GLY A 41 -1.99 -6.31 -11.46
N GLU A 42 -1.06 -5.36 -11.59
CA GLU A 42 0.28 -5.49 -11.05
C GLU A 42 0.37 -5.09 -9.57
N VAL A 43 1.43 -5.57 -8.93
CA VAL A 43 1.68 -5.35 -7.50
C VAL A 43 3.13 -5.00 -7.23
N ARG A 44 3.36 -4.04 -6.33
CA ARG A 44 4.69 -3.69 -5.81
C ARG A 44 4.71 -3.84 -4.30
N GLN A 45 5.79 -4.37 -3.74
CA GLN A 45 6.06 -4.22 -2.31
C GLN A 45 6.66 -2.84 -2.04
N ALA A 46 6.20 -2.21 -0.97
CA ALA A 46 6.70 -0.92 -0.54
C ALA A 46 6.57 -0.76 0.97
N LEU A 47 7.20 0.29 1.50
CA LEU A 47 7.04 0.75 2.86
C LEU A 47 6.35 2.12 2.84
N LEU A 48 5.43 2.34 3.77
CA LEU A 48 5.01 3.69 4.15
C LEU A 48 5.87 4.15 5.33
N LEU A 49 6.46 5.33 5.21
CA LEU A 49 7.38 5.88 6.20
C LEU A 49 6.83 7.16 6.82
N THR A 50 7.30 7.46 8.03
CA THR A 50 7.19 8.80 8.62
C THR A 50 8.13 9.77 7.88
N PRO A 51 7.91 11.10 7.97
CA PRO A 51 8.85 12.09 7.41
C PRO A 51 10.29 11.98 7.94
N LYS A 52 10.48 11.32 9.09
CA LYS A 52 11.81 11.07 9.69
C LYS A 52 12.40 9.70 9.30
N GLY A 53 11.83 9.02 8.31
CA GLY A 53 12.32 7.75 7.79
C GLY A 53 12.00 6.52 8.65
N ARG A 54 11.18 6.64 9.71
CA ARG A 54 10.73 5.48 10.49
C ARG A 54 9.61 4.75 9.76
N ILE A 55 9.62 3.41 9.79
CA ILE A 55 8.58 2.57 9.18
C ILE A 55 7.24 2.77 9.90
N ILE A 56 6.19 3.07 9.14
CA ILE A 56 4.79 3.00 9.59
C ILE A 56 4.25 1.61 9.29
N ALA A 57 4.39 1.14 8.04
CA ALA A 57 3.92 -0.18 7.64
C ALA A 57 4.68 -0.72 6.43
N PRO A 58 5.02 -2.03 6.40
CA PRO A 58 5.22 -2.74 5.15
C PRO A 58 3.87 -3.01 4.48
N LEU A 59 3.82 -2.89 3.16
CA LEU A 59 2.59 -3.11 2.40
C LEU A 59 2.85 -3.60 0.96
N ARG A 60 1.79 -4.06 0.33
CA ARG A 60 1.72 -4.30 -1.12
C ARG A 60 0.77 -3.28 -1.72
N ALA A 61 1.22 -2.54 -2.73
CA ALA A 61 0.37 -1.68 -3.54
C ALA A 61 -0.07 -2.45 -4.78
N VAL A 62 -1.38 -2.64 -4.94
CA VAL A 62 -1.99 -3.27 -6.11
C VAL A 62 -2.64 -2.18 -6.93
N ARG A 63 -2.32 -2.08 -8.23
CA ARG A 63 -3.01 -1.19 -9.17
C ARG A 63 -4.32 -1.88 -9.58
N GLU A 64 -5.46 -1.39 -9.13
CA GLU A 64 -6.77 -1.99 -9.48
C GLU A 64 -7.32 -1.42 -10.80
N SER A 65 -7.05 -0.14 -11.06
CA SER A 65 -7.40 0.54 -12.32
C SER A 65 -6.46 1.72 -12.57
N SER A 66 -6.73 2.55 -13.59
CA SER A 66 -5.93 3.75 -13.83
C SER A 66 -5.90 4.70 -12.63
N ASP A 67 -7.00 4.77 -11.87
CA ASP A 67 -7.20 5.80 -10.85
C ASP A 67 -7.43 5.18 -9.46
N ALA A 68 -7.15 3.88 -9.28
CA ALA A 68 -7.41 3.16 -8.04
C ALA A 68 -6.26 2.21 -7.67
N PHE A 69 -5.89 2.26 -6.39
CA PHE A 69 -4.95 1.35 -5.76
C PHE A 69 -5.54 0.73 -4.49
N LEU A 70 -5.21 -0.53 -4.26
CA LEU A 70 -5.44 -1.23 -3.01
C LEU A 70 -4.12 -1.47 -2.28
N LEU A 71 -3.98 -0.90 -1.09
CA LEU A 71 -2.84 -1.16 -0.22
C LEU A 71 -3.19 -2.30 0.75
N ILE A 72 -2.40 -3.37 0.70
CA ILE A 72 -2.56 -4.56 1.56
C ILE A 72 -1.43 -4.59 2.58
N THR A 73 -1.78 -4.61 3.86
CA THR A 73 -0.84 -4.64 4.99
C THR A 73 -1.32 -5.59 6.11
N GLU A 74 -0.64 -5.63 7.25
CA GLU A 74 -1.13 -6.33 8.43
C GLU A 74 -2.37 -5.61 9.00
N ARG A 75 -3.30 -6.39 9.56
CA ARG A 75 -4.62 -5.91 9.98
C ARG A 75 -4.55 -4.66 10.87
N GLU A 76 -3.75 -4.72 11.92
CA GLU A 76 -3.54 -3.62 12.87
C GLU A 76 -2.90 -2.36 12.27
N LEU A 77 -2.32 -2.45 11.06
CA LEU A 77 -1.66 -1.34 10.39
C LEU A 77 -2.56 -0.60 9.38
N ALA A 78 -3.74 -1.12 9.06
CA ALA A 78 -4.67 -0.46 8.13
C ALA A 78 -5.04 0.96 8.57
N GLU A 79 -5.41 1.12 9.85
CA GLU A 79 -5.79 2.41 10.41
C GLU A 79 -4.60 3.39 10.47
N PRO A 80 -3.41 3.02 10.99
CA PRO A 80 -2.20 3.85 10.89
C PRO A 80 -1.85 4.29 9.46
N VAL A 81 -1.97 3.39 8.47
CA VAL A 81 -1.70 3.69 7.06
C VAL A 81 -2.70 4.71 6.53
N SER A 82 -3.99 4.45 6.68
CA SER A 82 -5.06 5.35 6.25
C SER A 82 -4.91 6.74 6.87
N ALA A 83 -4.72 6.80 8.19
CA ALA A 83 -4.57 8.05 8.92
C ALA A 83 -3.30 8.82 8.49
N ALA A 84 -2.21 8.12 8.19
CA ALA A 84 -0.98 8.77 7.71
C ALA A 84 -1.14 9.36 6.31
N LEU A 85 -1.75 8.61 5.38
CA LEU A 85 -2.01 9.08 4.02
C LEU A 85 -2.98 10.28 4.01
N LEU A 86 -4.06 10.23 4.80
CA LEU A 86 -4.99 11.35 4.92
C LEU A 86 -4.30 12.62 5.43
N ARG A 87 -3.46 12.51 6.47
CA ARG A 87 -2.69 13.65 6.97
C ARG A 87 -1.75 14.22 5.90
N ALA A 88 -1.06 13.36 5.16
CA ALA A 88 -0.14 13.79 4.11
C ALA A 88 -0.85 14.51 2.96
N ARG A 89 -2.04 14.02 2.55
CA ARG A 89 -2.86 14.64 1.50
C ARG A 89 -3.21 16.10 1.81
N PHE A 90 -3.59 16.39 3.06
CA PHE A 90 -3.95 17.76 3.46
C PHE A 90 -2.75 18.69 3.68
N ALA A 91 -1.54 18.14 3.83
CA ALA A 91 -0.30 18.91 3.97
C ALA A 91 0.31 19.30 2.62
N ALA A 92 -0.01 18.57 1.55
CA ALA A 92 0.35 18.92 0.18
C ALA A 92 -0.58 20.05 -0.31
N LYS A 93 -0.09 21.29 -0.29
CA LYS A 93 -0.67 22.44 -1.00
C LYS A 93 0.19 22.79 -2.20
#